data_AF-A0A166JGK9-F1
#
_entry.id   AF-A0A166JGK9-F1
#
_cell.length_a   1.000
_cell.length_b   1.000
_cell.length_c   1.000
_cell.angle_alpha   90.00
_cell.angle_beta   90.00
_cell.angle_gamma   90.00
#
_symmetry.space_group_name_H-M   'P 1'
#
loop_
_entity.id
_entity.type
_entity.pdbx_description
1 polymer ?
#
loop_
_entity_poly.entity_id
_entity_poly.type
_entity_poly.pdbx_seq_one_letter_code
_entity_poly.pdbx_strand_id
1 'polypeptide(L)' 'KFDGYESAPIPVLNGIPQGDPMSLILYLFYGAGLLGVPYRPGEHGAGFVDDTALVAIGDSFEE' A
#
# COMPACT_ATOMS: atom_id res chain seq x y z
N LYS A 1 -28.39 -7.34 -16.69
CA LYS A 1 -27.62 -8.59 -16.96
C LYS A 1 -26.77 -8.32 -18.19
N PHE A 2 -25.46 -8.18 -18.02
CA PHE A 2 -24.53 -8.15 -19.14
C PHE A 2 -24.62 -9.55 -19.78
N ASP A 3 -25.07 -9.63 -21.04
CA ASP A 3 -25.32 -10.80 -21.92
C ASP A 3 -26.01 -12.09 -21.41
N GLY A 4 -26.22 -12.27 -20.10
CA GLY A 4 -26.87 -13.44 -19.52
C GLY A 4 -25.96 -14.66 -19.34
N TYR A 5 -24.67 -14.56 -19.69
CA TYR A 5 -23.66 -15.57 -19.43
C TYR A 5 -23.07 -15.36 -18.02
N GLU A 6 -22.96 -16.45 -17.26
CA GLU A 6 -22.32 -16.47 -15.94
C GLU A 6 -21.13 -17.41 -15.99
N SER A 7 -19.94 -16.90 -15.69
CA SER A 7 -18.73 -17.72 -15.63
C SER A 7 -18.74 -18.61 -14.39
N ALA A 8 -18.07 -19.77 -14.47
CA ALA A 8 -17.78 -20.55 -13.27
C ALA A 8 -16.97 -19.72 -12.25
N PRO A 9 -17.11 -19.97 -10.93
CA PRO A 9 -16.31 -19.29 -9.92
C PRO A 9 -14.81 -19.47 -10.15
N ILE A 10 -14.05 -18.39 -10.05
CA ILE A 10 -12.60 -18.40 -10.16
C ILE A 10 -12.02 -18.12 -8.77
N PRO A 11 -11.21 -19.03 -8.18
CA PRO A 11 -10.60 -18.78 -6.88
C PRO A 11 -9.53 -17.69 -7.00
N VAL A 12 -9.66 -16.63 -6.19
CA VAL A 12 -8.63 -15.61 -6.04
C VAL A 12 -7.70 -16.04 -4.91
N LEU A 13 -6.48 -16.44 -5.25
CA LEU A 13 -5.50 -16.96 -4.29
C LEU A 13 -4.53 -15.89 -3.77
N ASN A 14 -4.54 -14.71 -4.38
CA ASN A 14 -3.63 -13.62 -4.05
C ASN A 14 -4.23 -12.26 -4.42
N GLY A 15 -3.73 -11.22 -3.74
CA GLY A 15 -4.21 -9.86 -3.92
C GLY A 15 -5.55 -9.62 -3.24
N ILE A 16 -6.11 -8.44 -3.49
CA ILE A 16 -7.42 -7.99 -3.01
C ILE A 16 -8.19 -7.40 -4.20
N PRO A 17 -9.51 -7.60 -4.28
CA PRO A 17 -10.28 -7.15 -5.45
C PRO A 17 -10.37 -5.63 -5.52
N GLN A 18 -10.13 -5.06 -6.71
CA GLN A 18 -10.36 -3.63 -6.95
C GLN A 18 -11.87 -3.33 -7.04
N GLY A 19 -12.28 -2.20 -6.46
CA GLY A 19 -13.69 -1.78 -6.43
C GLY A 19 -14.49 -2.30 -5.24
N ASP A 20 -13.95 -3.22 -4.45
CA ASP A 20 -14.50 -3.55 -3.13
C ASP A 20 -14.10 -2.46 -2.12
N PRO A 21 -15.06 -1.78 -1.45
CA PRO A 21 -14.77 -0.75 -0.45
C PRO A 21 -13.86 -1.24 0.69
N MET A 22 -13.92 -2.52 1.05
CA MET A 22 -13.08 -3.10 2.10
C MET A 22 -11.64 -3.29 1.65
N SER A 23 -11.40 -3.52 0.36
CA SER A 23 -10.05 -3.74 -0.15
C SER A 23 -9.13 -2.56 0.13
N LEU A 24 -9.60 -1.32 -0.06
CA LEU A 24 -8.77 -0.15 0.21
C LEU A 24 -8.33 -0.10 1.69
N ILE A 25 -9.25 -0.39 2.62
CA ILE A 25 -8.97 -0.39 4.06
C ILE A 25 -7.95 -1.48 4.41
N LEU A 26 -8.14 -2.70 3.89
CA LEU A 26 -7.21 -3.81 4.12
C LEU A 26 -5.82 -3.53 3.55
N TYR A 27 -5.75 -2.86 2.40
CA TYR A 27 -4.49 -2.45 1.78
C TYR A 27 -3.71 -1.48 2.66
N LEU A 28 -4.39 -0.53 3.32
CA LEU A 28 -3.74 0.41 4.24
C LEU A 28 -3.05 -0.34 5.40
N PHE A 29 -3.69 -1.36 5.97
CA PHE A 29 -3.06 -2.18 7.03
C PHE A 29 -1.90 -3.03 6.51
N TYR A 30 -2.01 -3.56 5.30
CA TYR A 30 -0.92 -4.30 4.65
C TYR A 30 0.32 -3.42 4.44
N GLY A 31 0.14 -2.19 3.95
CA GLY A 31 1.22 -1.24 3.68
C GLY A 31 1.73 -0.48 4.91
N ALA A 32 0.97 -0.42 6.01
CA ALA A 32 1.28 0.41 7.18
C ALA A 32 2.67 0.15 7.78
N GLY A 33 3.20 -1.07 7.66
CA GLY A 33 4.54 -1.42 8.13
C GLY A 33 5.65 -0.58 7.48
N LEU A 34 5.46 -0.11 6.25
CA LEU A 34 6.44 0.74 5.55
C LEU A 34 6.65 2.09 6.26
N LEU A 35 5.61 2.62 6.92
CA LEU A 35 5.69 3.86 7.68
C LEU A 35 6.49 3.72 8.97
N GLY A 36 6.73 2.49 9.43
CA GLY A 36 7.59 2.19 10.57
C GLY A 36 9.05 1.96 10.20
N VAL A 37 9.42 2.00 8.92
CA VAL A 37 10.82 1.83 8.48
C VAL A 37 11.74 2.98 8.96
N PRO A 38 11.34 4.26 8.89
CA PRO A 38 12.08 5.36 9.50
C PRO A 38 12.08 5.23 11.03
N TYR A 39 13.24 5.08 11.64
CA TYR A 39 13.35 4.88 13.10
C TYR A 39 14.39 5.77 13.77
N ARG A 40 15.20 6.49 13.00
CA ARG A 40 16.23 7.40 13.52
C ARG A 40 15.78 8.86 13.46
N PRO A 41 16.33 9.73 14.32
CA PRO A 41 16.18 11.18 14.14
C PRO A 41 16.61 11.61 12.73
N GLY A 42 15.81 12.45 12.08
CA GLY A 42 16.07 12.89 10.71
C GLY A 42 15.55 11.95 9.61
N GLU A 43 15.00 10.78 9.96
CA GLU A 43 14.29 9.91 9.03
C GLU A 43 12.77 10.10 9.16
N HIS A 44 12.06 10.16 8.03
CA HIS A 44 10.62 10.36 7.96
C HIS A 44 9.97 9.43 6.92
N GLY A 45 8.71 9.10 7.15
CA GLY A 45 7.90 8.29 6.24
C GLY A 45 6.54 8.94 6.02
N ALA A 46 6.09 8.94 4.77
CA ALA A 46 4.75 9.38 4.39
C ALA A 46 4.13 8.36 3.44
N GLY A 47 2.84 8.07 3.60
CA GLY A 47 2.13 7.11 2.76
C GLY A 47 0.79 7.65 2.30
N PHE A 48 0.41 7.32 1.06
CA PHE A 48 -0.88 7.63 0.47
C PHE A 48 -1.33 6.46 -0.41
N VAL A 49 -2.23 5.63 0.13
CA VAL A 49 -2.71 4.40 -0.53
C VAL A 49 -1.52 3.51 -0.94
N ASP A 50 -1.14 3.48 -2.21
CA ASP A 50 -0.05 2.70 -2.80
C ASP A 50 1.29 3.43 -2.87
N ASP A 51 1.29 4.75 -2.71
CA ASP A 51 2.51 5.54 -2.67
C ASP A 51 3.10 5.57 -1.26
N THR A 52 4.41 5.36 -1.17
CA THR A 52 5.18 5.57 0.08
C THR A 52 6.46 6.32 -0.23
N ALA A 53 6.71 7.39 0.52
CA ALA A 53 7.95 8.15 0.47
C ALA A 53 8.71 7.98 1.78
N LEU A 54 10.00 7.63 1.67
CA LEU A 54 10.96 7.60 2.77
C LEU A 54 11.95 8.74 2.57
N VAL A 55 12.15 9.55 3.60
CA VAL A 55 13.00 10.74 3.56
C VAL A 55 14.04 10.63 4.66
N ALA A 56 15.30 10.95 4.35
CA ALA A 56 16.37 11.05 5.32
C ALA A 56 17.08 12.40 5.17
N ILE A 57 17.42 13.02 6.30
CA ILE A 57 18.16 14.28 6.37
C ILE A 57 19.61 13.95 6.73
N GLY A 58 20.55 14.34 5.87
CA GLY A 58 21.98 14.22 6.14
C GLY A 58 22.45 15.23 7.18
N ASP A 59 23.50 14.89 7.92
CA ASP A 59 24.09 15.78 8.93
C ASP A 59 24.76 17.02 8.30
N SER A 60 25.22 16.89 7.06
CA SER A 60 25.89 17.95 6.32
C SER A 60 25.67 17.82 4.81
N PHE A 61 26.04 18.85 4.05
CA PHE A 61 26.06 18.80 2.59
C PHE A 61 27.35 18.18 2.02
N GLU A 62 28.35 17.98 2.89
CA GLU A 62 29.62 17.32 2.59
C GLU A 62 29.50 15.81 2.86
N GLU A 63 30.27 15.01 2.11
CA GLU A 63 30.34 13.54 2.23
C GLU A 63 31.27 13.07 3.34
#